data_AF-A0A1F7D751-F1
#
_entry.id   AF-A0A1F7D751-F1
#
_cell.length_a   1.000
_cell.length_b   1.000
_cell.length_c   1.000
_cell.angle_alpha   90.00
_cell.angle_beta   90.00
_cell.angle_gamma   90.00
#
_symmetry.space_group_name_H-M   'P 1'
#
loop_
_entity.id
_entity.type
_entity.pdbx_description
1 polymer ?
#
loop_
_entity_poly.entity_id
_entity_poly.type
_entity_poly.pdbx_seq_one_letter_code
_entity_poly.pdbx_strand_id
1 'polypeptide(L)'
;MTVSQSALSKVHDLYAMQIELWKHLREGNFQKADQRKQTQKCLKQFSRLLDEVDWHYMGGEDVLVELRTMRGEISAQLRNIRRRKTSKRK
;
A
#
# COMPACT_ATOMS: atom_id res chain seq x y z
N MET A 1 3.72 -9.36 -25.88
CA MET A 1 2.64 -9.14 -24.91
C MET A 1 1.78 -8.00 -25.40
N THR A 2 0.45 -8.15 -25.42
CA THR A 2 -0.45 -7.05 -25.81
C THR A 2 -0.52 -6.03 -24.68
N VAL A 3 -0.80 -4.76 -25.01
CA VAL A 3 -0.86 -3.65 -24.05
C VAL A 3 -1.84 -3.96 -22.91
N SER A 4 -2.98 -4.58 -23.23
CA SER A 4 -4.01 -5.01 -22.27
C SER A 4 -3.51 -6.06 -21.29
N GLN A 5 -2.65 -6.99 -21.72
CA GLN A 5 -2.13 -8.05 -20.85
C GLN A 5 -1.09 -7.48 -19.87
N SER A 6 -0.31 -6.48 -20.28
CA SER A 6 0.61 -5.76 -19.40
C SER A 6 -0.15 -4.92 -18.37
N ALA A 7 -1.21 -4.21 -18.78
CA ALA A 7 -2.07 -3.43 -17.89
C ALA A 7 -2.74 -4.32 -16.83
N LEU A 8 -3.35 -5.44 -17.24
CA LEU A 8 -3.97 -6.40 -16.34
C LEU A 8 -2.98 -7.02 -15.35
N SER A 9 -1.74 -7.31 -15.79
CA SER A 9 -0.69 -7.80 -14.89
C SER A 9 -0.36 -6.78 -13.79
N LYS A 10 -0.24 -5.49 -14.14
CA LYS A 10 0.01 -4.43 -13.16
C LYS A 10 -1.13 -4.29 -12.16
N VAL A 11 -2.38 -4.40 -12.64
CA VAL A 11 -3.57 -4.37 -11.78
C VAL A 11 -3.59 -5.57 -10.83
N HIS A 12 -3.28 -6.77 -11.33
CA HIS A 12 -3.15 -7.96 -10.50
C HIS A 12 -2.08 -7.78 -9.42
N ASP A 13 -0.89 -7.32 -9.79
CA ASP A 13 0.21 -7.07 -8.85
C ASP A 13 -0.16 -6.01 -7.81
N LEU A 14 -0.91 -4.99 -8.21
CA LEU A 14 -1.44 -3.97 -7.31
C LEU A 14 -2.36 -4.58 -6.25
N TYR A 15 -3.31 -5.43 -6.65
CA TYR A 15 -4.22 -6.10 -5.73
C TYR A 15 -3.50 -7.08 -4.80
N ALA A 16 -2.49 -7.81 -5.31
CA ALA A 16 -1.67 -8.67 -4.48
C ALA A 16 -0.93 -7.87 -3.39
N MET A 17 -0.34 -6.73 -3.75
CA MET A 17 0.30 -5.82 -2.80
C MET A 17 -0.70 -5.18 -1.82
N GLN A 18 -1.92 -4.89 -2.27
CA GLN A 18 -2.99 -4.41 -1.39
C GLN A 18 -3.23 -5.41 -0.25
N ILE A 19 -3.42 -6.69 -0.59
CA ILE A 19 -3.67 -7.76 0.40
C ILE A 19 -2.49 -7.88 1.37
N GLU A 20 -1.26 -7.81 0.88
CA GLU A 20 -0.06 -7.87 1.72
C GLU A 20 0.01 -6.68 2.71
N LEU A 21 -0.31 -5.48 2.25
CA LEU A 21 -0.40 -4.29 3.11
C LEU A 21 -1.49 -4.44 4.19
N TRP A 22 -2.66 -4.97 3.84
CA TRP A 22 -3.72 -5.29 4.82
C TRP A 22 -3.27 -6.32 5.84
N LYS A 23 -2.55 -7.35 5.41
CA LYS A 23 -1.99 -8.36 6.31
C LYS A 23 -1.00 -7.72 7.28
N HIS A 24 -0.09 -6.87 6.79
CA HIS A 24 0.83 -6.14 7.65
C HIS A 24 0.12 -5.22 8.66
N LEU A 25 -0.97 -4.57 8.23
CA LEU A 25 -1.81 -3.78 9.12
C LEU A 25 -2.43 -4.64 10.24
N ARG A 26 -3.08 -5.74 9.86
CA ARG A 26 -3.83 -6.62 10.76
C ARG A 26 -2.93 -7.32 11.78
N GLU A 27 -1.76 -7.76 11.35
CA GLU A 27 -0.78 -8.44 12.22
C GLU A 27 -0.04 -7.48 13.17
N GLY A 28 -0.22 -6.16 13.02
CA GLY A 28 0.50 -5.20 13.86
C GLY A 28 2.01 -5.20 13.61
N ASN A 29 2.43 -5.58 12.40
CA ASN A 29 3.83 -5.72 11.97
C ASN A 29 4.63 -4.42 12.07
N PHE A 30 3.96 -3.31 12.38
CA PHE A 30 4.61 -2.04 12.71
C PHE A 30 5.26 -2.00 14.09
N GLN A 31 5.31 -3.07 14.88
CA GLN A 31 5.99 -3.00 16.18
C GLN A 31 7.50 -3.22 16.04
N LYS A 32 7.91 -4.11 15.14
CA LYS A 32 9.30 -4.50 14.85
C LYS A 32 9.91 -3.62 13.76
N ALA A 33 11.20 -3.30 13.90
CA ALA A 33 11.90 -2.38 12.98
C ALA A 33 12.03 -2.95 11.55
N ASP A 34 12.34 -4.24 11.42
CA ASP A 34 12.47 -4.91 10.12
C ASP A 34 11.15 -5.02 9.38
N GLN A 35 10.10 -5.43 10.08
CA GLN A 35 8.76 -5.51 9.52
C GLN A 35 8.24 -4.13 9.09
N ARG A 36 8.49 -3.06 9.86
CA ARG A 36 8.21 -1.68 9.40
C ARG A 36 8.91 -1.36 8.09
N LYS A 37 10.22 -1.65 7.96
CA LYS A 37 10.97 -1.38 6.73
C LYS A 37 10.36 -2.13 5.55
N GLN A 38 9.92 -3.36 5.77
CA GLN A 38 9.29 -4.20 4.75
C GLN A 38 7.94 -3.63 4.32
N THR A 39 7.07 -3.26 5.28
CA THR A 39 5.79 -2.60 4.96
C THR A 39 6.00 -1.25 4.27
N GLN A 40 7.05 -0.51 4.62
CA GLN A 40 7.38 0.76 3.98
C GLN A 40 7.88 0.57 2.53
N LYS A 41 8.64 -0.50 2.26
CA LYS A 41 9.03 -0.89 0.90
C LYS A 41 7.81 -1.30 0.07
N CYS A 42 6.97 -2.16 0.63
CA CYS A 42 5.72 -2.63 0.01
C CYS A 42 4.81 -1.44 -0.32
N LEU A 43 4.61 -0.50 0.60
CA LEU A 43 3.81 0.71 0.36
C LEU A 43 4.40 1.59 -0.75
N LYS A 44 5.73 1.69 -0.85
CA LYS A 44 6.39 2.46 -1.90
C LYS A 44 6.21 1.82 -3.28
N GLN A 45 6.28 0.49 -3.36
CA GLN A 45 6.01 -0.26 -4.59
C GLN A 45 4.54 -0.16 -4.98
N PHE A 46 3.63 -0.36 -4.03
CA PHE A 46 2.20 -0.17 -4.21
C PHE A 46 1.87 1.22 -4.74
N SER A 47 2.44 2.28 -4.15
CA SER A 47 2.21 3.65 -4.64
C SER A 47 2.69 3.86 -6.07
N ARG A 48 3.86 3.31 -6.45
CA ARG A 48 4.38 3.45 -7.81
C ARG A 48 3.46 2.78 -8.82
N LEU A 49 3.01 1.56 -8.52
CA LEU A 49 2.05 0.86 -9.37
C LEU A 49 0.72 1.61 -9.46
N LEU A 50 0.23 2.15 -8.35
CA LEU A 50 -0.99 2.97 -8.31
C LEU A 50 -0.94 4.20 -9.22
N ASP A 51 0.24 4.76 -9.47
CA ASP A 51 0.44 5.88 -10.38
C ASP A 51 0.59 5.43 -11.85
N GLU A 52 0.86 4.14 -12.10
CA GLU A 52 1.07 3.57 -13.43
C GLU A 52 -0.11 2.72 -13.96
N VAL A 53 -1.04 2.33 -13.09
CA VAL A 53 -2.21 1.52 -13.47
C VAL A 53 -3.28 2.36 -14.15
N ASP A 54 -3.96 1.75 -15.12
CA ASP A 54 -5.10 2.36 -15.79
C ASP A 54 -6.41 1.86 -15.18
N TRP A 55 -7.16 2.81 -14.61
CA TRP A 55 -8.47 2.65 -13.99
C TRP A 55 -9.50 1.92 -14.87
N HIS A 56 -9.39 2.00 -16.20
CA HIS A 56 -10.26 1.24 -17.12
C HIS A 56 -10.18 -0.26 -16.90
N TYR A 57 -9.03 -0.78 -16.44
CA TYR A 57 -8.82 -2.20 -16.18
C TYR A 57 -9.03 -2.59 -14.71
N MET A 58 -9.37 -1.63 -13.84
CA MET A 58 -9.52 -1.83 -12.40
C MET A 58 -10.98 -1.98 -11.95
N GLY A 59 -11.93 -1.79 -12.86
CA GLY A 59 -13.37 -1.78 -12.56
C GLY A 59 -13.95 -0.39 -12.33
N GLY A 60 -13.19 0.68 -12.59
CA GLY A 60 -13.68 2.07 -12.53
C GLY A 60 -12.72 3.03 -11.80
N GLU A 61 -13.06 4.32 -11.85
CA GLU A 61 -12.28 5.39 -11.18
C GLU A 61 -12.42 5.30 -9.67
N ASP A 62 -13.60 4.92 -9.18
CA ASP A 62 -13.91 4.82 -7.76
C ASP A 62 -12.93 3.89 -7.04
N VAL A 63 -12.60 2.75 -7.67
CA VAL A 63 -11.63 1.78 -7.14
C VAL A 63 -10.24 2.40 -7.01
N LEU A 64 -9.81 3.19 -8.00
CA LEU A 64 -8.53 3.91 -7.95
C LEU A 64 -8.51 4.92 -6.80
N VAL A 65 -9.61 5.65 -6.61
CA VAL A 65 -9.75 6.65 -5.53
C VAL A 65 -9.70 5.98 -4.15
N GLU A 66 -10.39 4.85 -3.96
CA GLU A 66 -10.35 4.07 -2.72
C GLU A 66 -8.93 3.57 -2.42
N LEU A 67 -8.24 3.02 -3.42
CA LEU A 67 -6.87 2.53 -3.26
C LEU A 67 -5.88 3.66 -2.90
N ARG A 68 -6.07 4.86 -3.48
CA ARG A 68 -5.30 6.06 -3.11
C ARG A 68 -5.58 6.50 -1.67
N THR A 69 -6.83 6.42 -1.24
CA THR A 69 -7.24 6.75 0.13
C THR A 69 -6.62 5.77 1.13
N MET A 70 -6.73 4.46 0.87
CA MET A 70 -6.10 3.40 1.66
C MET A 70 -4.58 3.58 1.78
N ARG A 71 -3.88 3.93 0.70
CA ARG A 71 -2.45 4.29 0.74
C ARG A 71 -2.18 5.41 1.73
N GLY A 72 -3.01 6.44 1.71
CA GLY A 72 -2.94 7.58 2.63
C GLY A 72 -3.09 7.15 4.09
N GLU A 73 -4.08 6.31 4.38
CA GLU A 73 -4.33 5.78 5.72
C GLU A 73 -3.17 4.92 6.24
N ILE A 74 -2.65 4.00 5.44
CA ILE A 74 -1.49 3.17 5.81
C ILE A 74 -0.27 4.05 6.09
N SER A 75 -0.02 5.03 5.24
CA SER A 75 1.08 5.99 5.41
C SER A 75 0.91 6.79 6.71
N ALA A 76 -0.30 7.26 6.99
CA ALA A 76 -0.63 7.99 8.22
C ALA A 76 -0.45 7.11 9.46
N GLN A 77 -0.88 5.85 9.43
CA GLN A 77 -0.66 4.90 10.52
C GLN A 77 0.83 4.64 10.76
N LEU A 78 1.60 4.36 9.70
CA LEU A 78 3.05 4.22 9.77
C LEU A 78 3.72 5.44 10.42
N ARG A 79 3.25 6.64 10.09
CA ARG A 79 3.75 7.91 10.64
C ARG A 79 3.34 8.11 12.11
N ASN A 80 2.09 7.83 12.47
CA ASN A 80 1.57 7.97 13.84
C ASN A 80 2.23 6.98 14.82
N ILE A 81 2.60 5.80 14.33
CA ILE A 81 3.35 4.82 15.11
C ILE A 81 4.78 5.30 15.44
N ARG A 82 5.39 6.17 14.63
CA ARG A 82 6.64 6.86 15.02
C ARG A 82 6.42 7.84 16.18
N ARG A 83 5.31 8.59 16.18
CA ARG A 83 4.98 9.57 17.24
C ARG A 83 4.70 8.92 18.60
N ARG A 84 4.06 7.76 18.64
CA ARG A 84 3.80 7.04 19.92
C ARG A 84 5.07 6.49 20.58
N LYS A 85 6.13 6.15 19.82
CA LYS A 85 7.41 5.69 20.41
C LYS A 85 8.22 6.82 21.06
N THR A 86 8.03 8.07 20.65
CA THR A 86 8.74 9.22 21.22
C THR A 86 8.07 9.80 22.47
N SER A 87 6.76 9.62 22.66
CA SER A 87 6.05 10.10 23.86
C SER A 87 6.21 9.23 25.11
N LYS A 88 6.83 8.05 25.02
CA LYS A 88 7.08 7.17 26.19
C LYS A 88 8.47 7.36 26.83
N ARG A 89 9.20 8.40 26.42
CA ARG A 89 10.43 8.90 27.06
C ARG A 89 10.23 10.37 27.43
N LYS A 90 9.42 10.63 28.45
CA LYS A 90 9.51 11.85 29.26
C LYS A 90 8.92 11.55 30.62
#